data_AF-A0AAU7ZTQ0-F1
#
_entry.id   AF-A0AAU7ZTQ0-F1
#
_cell.length_a   1.000
_cell.length_b   1.000
_cell.length_c   1.000
_cell.angle_alpha   90.00
_cell.angle_beta   90.00
_cell.angle_gamma   90.00
#
_symmetry.space_group_name_H-M   'P 1'
#
loop_
_entity.id
_entity.type
_entity.pdbx_description
1 polymer ?
#
loop_
_entity_poly.entity_id
_entity_poly.type
_entity_poly.pdbx_seq_one_letter_code
_entity_poly.pdbx_strand_id
1 'polypeptide(L)'
;MKYLLRVLFVVALLCGGSSLAHADGIDFRMTVLDPPAEAVCNPAGVPAGSPGNTNCTIFTGGDISPVNVSQAACNGAGIGPSGLTPGTYGCFVVDNESGSTIDSIELGFLIASLVTTPSCDNGGQTGNQGNFIASALNVVSCAPDPSSPLDYALNFAGGAGVAPGNALIVFEQGENPNDFQGGSATIGVTPEPDSLLLFSTGVMMAGMYMSRRIWTTRKSAGETR
;
A
#
# COMPACT_ATOMS: atom_id res chain seq x y z
N MET A 1 -34.02 -34.93 -24.88
CA MET A 1 -33.52 -33.87 -23.96
C MET A 1 -32.78 -34.40 -22.72
N LYS A 2 -33.16 -35.54 -22.10
CA LYS A 2 -32.46 -36.09 -20.92
C LYS A 2 -30.98 -36.46 -21.13
N TYR A 3 -30.61 -36.92 -22.34
CA TYR A 3 -29.23 -37.30 -22.65
C TYR A 3 -28.32 -36.10 -22.90
N LEU A 4 -28.85 -35.01 -23.46
CA LEU A 4 -28.08 -33.79 -23.73
C LEU A 4 -27.61 -33.12 -22.44
N LEU A 5 -28.45 -33.13 -21.41
CA LEU A 5 -28.14 -32.55 -20.09
C LEU A 5 -27.05 -33.34 -19.35
N ARG A 6 -26.99 -34.67 -19.54
CA ARG A 6 -25.93 -35.53 -18.98
C ARG A 6 -24.59 -35.29 -19.67
N VAL A 7 -24.60 -35.10 -21.00
CA VAL A 7 -23.38 -34.79 -21.76
C VAL A 7 -22.82 -33.43 -21.35
N LEU A 8 -23.68 -32.41 -21.23
CA LEU A 8 -23.26 -31.08 -20.77
C LEU A 8 -22.69 -31.11 -19.34
N PHE A 9 -23.24 -31.94 -18.46
CA PHE A 9 -22.73 -32.08 -17.09
C PHE A 9 -21.34 -32.71 -17.05
N VAL A 10 -21.10 -33.74 -17.88
CA VAL A 10 -19.78 -34.39 -17.98
C VAL A 10 -18.74 -33.45 -18.60
N VAL A 11 -19.12 -32.67 -19.61
CA VAL A 11 -18.23 -31.65 -20.21
C VAL A 11 -17.93 -30.53 -19.19
N ALA A 12 -18.91 -30.07 -18.43
CA ALA A 12 -18.70 -29.08 -17.37
C ALA A 12 -17.79 -29.61 -16.24
N LEU A 13 -17.84 -30.92 -15.94
CA LEU A 13 -16.97 -31.55 -14.93
C LEU A 13 -15.53 -31.71 -15.43
N LEU A 14 -15.34 -32.02 -16.71
CA LEU A 14 -14.01 -32.11 -17.33
C LEU A 14 -13.37 -30.73 -17.58
N CYS A 15 -14.18 -29.73 -17.96
CA CYS A 15 -13.73 -28.35 -18.12
C CYS A 15 -13.62 -27.58 -16.79
N GLY A 16 -14.33 -28.02 -15.74
CA GLY A 16 -14.23 -27.45 -14.40
C GLY A 16 -13.08 -28.03 -13.57
N GLY A 17 -12.58 -29.22 -13.91
CA GLY A 17 -11.44 -29.87 -13.24
C GLY A 17 -10.07 -29.47 -13.79
N SER A 18 -10.00 -28.69 -14.88
CA SER A 18 -8.74 -28.23 -15.46
C SER A 18 -8.16 -26.98 -14.78
N SER A 19 -8.89 -26.39 -13.83
CA SER A 19 -8.39 -25.31 -12.97
C SER A 19 -7.80 -25.89 -11.68
N LEU A 20 -6.95 -26.91 -11.79
CA LEU A 20 -5.89 -27.09 -10.81
C LEU A 20 -4.93 -25.93 -11.08
N ALA A 21 -5.17 -24.79 -10.43
CA ALA A 21 -4.14 -23.81 -10.20
C ALA A 21 -2.98 -24.58 -9.57
N HIS A 22 -1.96 -24.85 -10.38
CA HIS A 22 -0.67 -25.27 -9.89
C HIS A 22 -0.29 -24.17 -8.89
N ALA A 23 -0.30 -24.49 -7.60
CA ALA A 23 0.38 -23.65 -6.63
C ALA A 23 1.85 -23.85 -6.96
N ASP A 24 2.38 -23.03 -7.86
CA ASP A 24 3.82 -22.94 -8.04
C ASP A 24 4.43 -22.59 -6.68
N GLY A 25 5.57 -23.22 -6.39
CA GLY A 25 6.22 -23.11 -5.09
C GLY A 25 6.70 -21.69 -4.86
N ILE A 26 5.83 -20.83 -4.34
CA ILE A 26 6.10 -19.43 -3.98
C ILE A 26 6.96 -18.73 -5.04
N ASP A 27 6.34 -18.46 -6.19
CA ASP A 27 6.82 -17.42 -7.10
C ASP A 27 6.99 -16.11 -6.32
N PHE A 28 7.99 -15.30 -6.69
CA PHE A 28 8.20 -13.98 -6.10
C PHE A 28 6.88 -13.22 -5.89
N ARG A 29 6.72 -12.69 -4.67
CA ARG A 29 5.51 -12.07 -4.17
C ARG A 29 5.89 -10.82 -3.37
N MET A 30 5.35 -9.67 -3.77
CA MET A 30 5.42 -8.45 -2.96
C MET A 30 4.05 -8.00 -2.45
N THR A 31 4.00 -7.60 -1.17
CA THR A 31 2.81 -7.15 -0.46
C THR A 31 3.15 -5.96 0.42
N VAL A 32 2.25 -4.98 0.52
CA VAL A 32 2.42 -3.79 1.35
C VAL A 32 1.60 -3.95 2.62
N LEU A 33 2.24 -4.17 3.76
CA LEU A 33 1.62 -4.52 5.04
C LEU A 33 1.44 -3.31 5.97
N ASP A 34 0.32 -3.30 6.70
CA ASP A 34 0.01 -2.35 7.78
C ASP A 34 0.25 -3.01 9.15
N PRO A 35 1.48 -2.99 9.70
CA PRO A 35 1.74 -3.54 11.01
C PRO A 35 0.93 -2.80 12.10
N PRO A 36 0.46 -3.50 13.15
CA PRO A 36 -0.12 -2.83 14.31
C PRO A 36 0.89 -1.82 14.88
N ALA A 37 0.39 -0.68 15.36
CA ALA A 37 1.12 0.58 15.66
C ALA A 37 2.20 0.52 16.77
N GLU A 38 2.79 -0.63 17.03
CA GLU A 38 3.82 -0.81 18.03
C GLU A 38 5.12 -1.33 17.38
N ALA A 39 6.20 -0.57 17.58
CA ALA A 39 7.58 -1.04 17.63
C ALA A 39 8.32 -1.42 16.33
N VAL A 40 7.78 -1.22 15.13
CA VAL A 40 8.56 -1.54 13.90
C VAL A 40 9.75 -0.59 13.72
N CYS A 41 9.52 0.72 13.86
CA CYS A 41 10.55 1.77 13.72
C CYS A 41 10.88 2.49 15.03
N ASN A 42 10.23 2.12 16.13
CA ASN A 42 10.43 2.74 17.43
C ASN A 42 10.06 1.75 18.54
N PRO A 43 10.94 0.80 18.90
CA PRO A 43 10.73 0.03 20.13
C PRO A 43 10.66 1.02 21.30
N ALA A 44 9.58 0.93 22.08
CA ALA A 44 9.18 1.91 23.10
C ALA A 44 10.36 2.66 23.75
N GLY A 45 10.55 3.94 23.37
CA GLY A 45 11.52 4.85 23.99
C GLY A 45 12.64 5.37 23.10
N VAL A 46 12.66 5.10 21.79
CA VAL A 46 13.71 5.59 20.88
C VAL A 46 13.09 6.33 19.69
N PRO A 47 13.05 7.68 19.69
CA PRO A 47 12.46 8.46 18.60
C PRO A 47 12.87 7.94 17.22
N ALA A 48 11.92 7.89 16.29
CA ALA A 48 12.21 7.64 14.89
C ALA A 48 13.33 8.61 14.44
N GLY A 49 14.37 8.07 13.78
CA GLY A 49 15.57 8.84 13.40
C GLY A 49 16.64 8.98 14.47
N SER A 50 16.52 8.31 15.62
CA SER A 50 17.64 8.23 16.57
C SER A 50 18.84 7.52 15.93
N PRO A 51 20.07 8.04 16.10
CA PRO A 51 21.28 7.42 15.56
C PRO A 51 21.48 6.05 16.21
N GLY A 52 21.07 4.99 15.51
CA GLY A 52 21.07 3.61 16.00
C GLY A 52 19.90 2.75 15.53
N ASN A 53 18.79 3.34 15.06
CA ASN A 53 17.71 2.57 14.43
C ASN A 53 17.84 2.62 12.90
N THR A 54 18.63 1.70 12.34
CA THR A 54 18.86 1.56 10.89
C THR A 54 17.86 0.64 10.20
N ASN A 55 16.83 0.16 10.91
CA ASN A 55 15.89 -0.81 10.35
C ASN A 55 14.76 -0.17 9.54
N CYS A 56 14.62 1.16 9.59
CA CYS A 56 13.54 1.88 8.92
C CYS A 56 14.04 3.09 8.16
N THR A 57 13.36 3.38 7.05
CA THR A 57 13.52 4.62 6.29
C THR A 57 12.45 5.60 6.72
N ILE A 58 12.83 6.86 6.98
CA ILE A 58 11.88 7.88 7.43
C ILE A 58 11.39 8.66 6.22
N PHE A 59 10.08 8.66 6.04
CA PHE A 59 9.42 9.42 4.99
C PHE A 59 8.87 10.74 5.55
N THR A 60 9.40 11.86 5.06
CA THR A 60 8.94 13.22 5.42
C THR A 60 8.29 13.95 4.24
N GLY A 61 8.06 13.27 3.12
CA GLY A 61 7.54 13.83 1.87
C GLY A 61 8.52 13.70 0.69
N GLY A 62 8.00 13.35 -0.50
CA GLY A 62 8.78 13.22 -1.75
C GLY A 62 9.21 11.79 -2.13
N ASP A 63 10.26 11.69 -2.94
CA ASP A 63 10.78 10.40 -3.40
C ASP A 63 11.84 9.86 -2.45
N ILE A 64 11.91 8.54 -2.32
CA ILE A 64 12.85 7.81 -1.48
C ILE A 64 13.82 7.02 -2.38
N SER A 65 15.12 7.24 -2.20
CA SER A 65 16.17 6.43 -2.79
C SER A 65 17.42 6.47 -1.92
N PRO A 66 18.14 5.34 -1.71
CA PRO A 66 17.88 4.00 -2.25
C PRO A 66 16.93 3.15 -1.40
N VAL A 67 16.16 2.27 -2.06
CA VAL A 67 15.32 1.21 -1.44
C VAL A 67 16.09 -0.11 -1.45
N ASN A 68 16.28 -0.70 -0.27
CA ASN A 68 16.96 -1.98 -0.11
C ASN A 68 16.09 -2.93 0.73
N VAL A 69 15.84 -4.12 0.19
CA VAL A 69 15.07 -5.16 0.87
C VAL A 69 16.03 -6.03 1.67
N SER A 70 15.70 -6.36 2.93
CA SER A 70 16.54 -7.24 3.75
C SER A 70 15.76 -8.15 4.70
N GLN A 71 16.30 -9.34 4.92
CA GLN A 71 15.74 -10.30 5.87
C GLN A 71 15.88 -9.80 7.33
N ALA A 72 16.93 -9.04 7.63
CA ALA A 72 17.14 -8.46 8.95
C ALA A 72 16.04 -7.44 9.31
N ALA A 73 15.63 -6.61 8.33
CA ALA A 73 14.52 -5.68 8.50
C ALA A 73 13.20 -6.42 8.78
N CYS A 74 12.93 -7.53 8.09
CA CYS A 74 11.75 -8.36 8.41
C CYS A 74 11.79 -8.85 9.86
N ASN A 75 12.90 -9.48 10.25
CA ASN A 75 13.04 -10.04 11.58
C ASN A 75 12.87 -8.97 12.67
N GLY A 76 13.40 -7.75 12.44
CA GLY A 76 13.21 -6.58 13.28
C GLY A 76 11.76 -6.10 13.33
N ALA A 77 11.04 -6.19 12.21
CA ALA A 77 9.62 -5.87 12.09
C ALA A 77 8.67 -6.95 12.65
N GLY A 78 9.22 -8.05 13.20
CA GLY A 78 8.40 -9.18 13.66
C GLY A 78 7.80 -10.03 12.54
N ILE A 79 8.22 -9.81 11.29
CA ILE A 79 7.97 -10.68 10.14
C ILE A 79 9.15 -11.66 10.08
N GLY A 80 8.96 -12.95 10.28
CA GLY A 80 10.11 -13.88 10.29
C GLY A 80 9.69 -15.31 10.00
N PRO A 81 10.54 -16.29 10.32
CA PRO A 81 10.55 -17.59 9.65
C PRO A 81 9.37 -18.51 9.99
N SER A 82 8.33 -18.03 10.67
CA SER A 82 7.09 -18.77 10.88
C SER A 82 6.41 -19.10 9.54
N GLY A 83 6.84 -20.19 8.91
CA GLY A 83 6.41 -20.61 7.57
C GLY A 83 7.21 -20.02 6.40
N LEU A 84 8.32 -19.31 6.66
CA LEU A 84 9.19 -18.73 5.62
C LEU A 84 10.59 -19.36 5.64
N THR A 85 11.14 -19.69 4.48
CA THR A 85 12.49 -20.23 4.34
C THR A 85 13.51 -19.09 4.46
N PRO A 86 14.55 -19.19 5.30
CA PRO A 86 15.60 -18.17 5.37
C PRO A 86 16.25 -17.92 4.01
N GLY A 87 16.47 -16.64 3.67
CA GLY A 87 17.06 -16.24 2.39
C GLY A 87 16.09 -16.16 1.22
N THR A 88 14.80 -16.44 1.40
CA THR A 88 13.75 -16.32 0.37
C THR A 88 12.69 -15.28 0.72
N TYR A 89 13.06 -14.30 1.55
CA TYR A 89 12.18 -13.21 1.95
C TYR A 89 12.98 -12.01 2.43
N GLY A 90 12.41 -10.82 2.28
CA GLY A 90 12.95 -9.62 2.88
C GLY A 90 11.93 -8.50 2.99
N CYS A 91 12.29 -7.47 3.75
CA CYS A 91 11.40 -6.35 4.03
C CYS A 91 12.12 -5.04 3.78
N PHE A 92 11.34 -4.06 3.36
CA PHE A 92 11.68 -2.66 3.40
C PHE A 92 10.65 -1.95 4.26
N VAL A 93 11.11 -1.23 5.28
CA VAL A 93 10.23 -0.59 6.26
C VAL A 93 10.31 0.92 6.12
N VAL A 94 9.16 1.56 6.06
CA VAL A 94 9.01 3.01 5.95
C VAL A 94 8.23 3.52 7.16
N ASP A 95 8.73 4.57 7.80
CA ASP A 95 8.01 5.30 8.85
C ASP A 95 7.37 6.55 8.26
N ASN A 96 6.06 6.75 8.49
CA ASN A 96 5.32 7.88 7.93
C ASN A 96 5.40 9.11 8.84
N GLU A 97 6.44 9.91 8.68
CA GLU A 97 6.59 11.21 9.35
C GLU A 97 6.16 12.40 8.48
N SER A 98 5.51 12.16 7.34
CA SER A 98 5.09 13.22 6.41
C SER A 98 3.97 14.11 6.94
N GLY A 99 3.33 13.72 8.03
CA GLY A 99 2.14 14.40 8.57
C GLY A 99 0.87 14.17 7.76
N SER A 100 0.93 13.40 6.66
CA SER A 100 -0.22 13.05 5.82
C SER A 100 -0.37 11.54 5.68
N THR A 101 -1.58 11.06 5.38
CA THR A 101 -1.80 9.63 5.16
C THR A 101 -1.15 9.21 3.84
N ILE A 102 -0.32 8.16 3.87
CA ILE A 102 0.20 7.52 2.66
C ILE A 102 -0.94 6.73 2.02
N ASP A 103 -1.25 7.04 0.77
CA ASP A 103 -2.33 6.41 0.00
C ASP A 103 -1.82 5.65 -1.22
N SER A 104 -0.55 5.81 -1.56
CA SER A 104 0.07 5.14 -2.69
C SER A 104 1.59 5.02 -2.54
N ILE A 105 2.13 3.98 -3.14
CA ILE A 105 3.57 3.76 -3.25
C ILE A 105 3.87 3.12 -4.60
N GLU A 106 4.83 3.71 -5.31
CA GLU A 106 5.41 3.16 -6.52
C GLU A 106 6.84 2.74 -6.22
N LEU A 107 7.17 1.47 -6.40
CA LEU A 107 8.52 0.94 -6.23
C LEU A 107 9.11 0.63 -7.59
N GLY A 108 10.33 1.11 -7.82
CA GLY A 108 11.17 0.77 -8.95
C GLY A 108 12.36 -0.03 -8.48
N PHE A 109 12.60 -1.21 -9.05
CA PHE A 109 13.81 -1.99 -8.81
C PHE A 109 14.55 -2.23 -10.12
N LEU A 110 15.86 -1.97 -10.10
CA LEU A 110 16.78 -2.39 -11.15
C LEU A 110 17.26 -3.80 -10.81
N ILE A 111 16.69 -4.81 -11.46
CA ILE A 111 17.00 -6.19 -11.16
C ILE A 111 17.68 -6.86 -12.34
N ALA A 112 18.59 -7.79 -12.05
CA ALA A 112 18.98 -8.78 -13.05
C ALA A 112 17.73 -9.56 -13.49
N SER A 113 17.71 -10.12 -14.71
CA SER A 113 16.56 -10.92 -15.16
C SER A 113 16.20 -11.97 -14.10
N LEU A 114 15.06 -11.76 -13.44
CA LEU A 114 14.52 -12.72 -12.48
C LEU A 114 14.27 -14.04 -13.20
N VAL A 115 14.49 -15.13 -12.48
CA VAL A 115 14.22 -16.48 -12.98
C VAL A 115 12.71 -16.73 -13.00
N THR A 116 11.96 -16.07 -12.11
CA THR A 116 10.50 -16.16 -11.96
C THR A 116 9.81 -14.88 -12.40
N THR A 117 8.51 -14.97 -12.73
CA THR A 117 7.72 -13.77 -13.05
C THR A 117 7.28 -13.13 -11.74
N PRO A 118 7.78 -11.94 -11.40
CA PRO A 118 7.40 -11.28 -10.16
C PRO A 118 5.88 -10.99 -10.07
N SER A 119 5.28 -11.30 -8.92
CA SER A 119 3.86 -11.07 -8.63
C SER A 119 3.64 -10.16 -7.41
N CYS A 120 2.45 -9.56 -7.34
CA CYS A 120 2.04 -8.72 -6.21
C CYS A 120 0.64 -9.10 -5.78
N ASP A 121 0.34 -8.97 -4.49
CA ASP A 121 -0.99 -9.22 -3.97
C ASP A 121 -1.39 -8.34 -2.77
N ASN A 122 -2.62 -8.56 -2.32
CA ASN A 122 -3.23 -7.93 -1.14
C ASN A 122 -3.42 -8.94 0.01
N GLY A 123 -2.71 -10.08 -0.01
CA GLY A 123 -2.99 -11.24 0.84
C GLY A 123 -2.63 -11.06 2.33
N GLY A 124 -1.86 -10.03 2.66
CA GLY A 124 -1.31 -9.83 4.00
C GLY A 124 -0.22 -10.86 4.34
N GLN A 125 0.23 -10.87 5.60
CA GLN A 125 1.24 -11.81 6.07
C GLN A 125 1.02 -12.14 7.56
N THR A 126 1.23 -13.39 7.94
CA THR A 126 1.23 -13.76 9.36
C THR A 126 2.61 -13.50 9.95
N GLY A 127 2.68 -12.67 11.00
CA GLY A 127 3.92 -12.37 11.71
C GLY A 127 4.41 -13.52 12.60
N ASN A 128 5.60 -13.35 13.19
CA ASN A 128 6.25 -14.36 14.04
C ASN A 128 5.42 -14.77 15.26
N GLN A 129 4.57 -13.88 15.75
CA GLN A 129 3.71 -14.08 16.92
C GLN A 129 2.37 -14.75 16.57
N GLY A 130 2.15 -15.11 15.31
CA GLY A 130 0.88 -15.70 14.84
C GLY A 130 -0.22 -14.67 14.56
N ASN A 131 0.08 -13.37 14.69
CA ASN A 131 -0.85 -12.29 14.36
C ASN A 131 -0.88 -12.07 12.84
N PHE A 132 -2.07 -11.95 12.27
CA PHE A 132 -2.25 -11.61 10.87
C PHE A 132 -2.07 -10.10 10.66
N ILE A 133 -1.22 -9.73 9.71
CA ILE A 133 -0.95 -8.36 9.31
C ILE A 133 -1.58 -8.16 7.93
N ALA A 134 -2.55 -7.25 7.85
CA ALA A 134 -3.29 -7.00 6.62
C ALA A 134 -2.48 -6.14 5.62
N SER A 135 -2.90 -6.16 4.36
CA SER A 135 -2.36 -5.25 3.35
C SER A 135 -2.84 -3.81 3.61
N ALA A 136 -1.92 -2.85 3.67
CA ALA A 136 -2.23 -1.42 3.86
C ALA A 136 -2.82 -0.79 2.59
N LEU A 137 -2.25 -1.17 1.44
CA LEU A 137 -2.58 -0.66 0.12
C LEU A 137 -3.06 -1.78 -0.81
N ASN A 138 -3.77 -1.41 -1.88
CA ASN A 138 -4.17 -2.36 -2.93
C ASN A 138 -3.17 -2.35 -4.08
N VAL A 139 -2.93 -3.51 -4.68
CA VAL A 139 -2.18 -3.63 -5.95
C VAL A 139 -2.93 -2.92 -7.08
N VAL A 140 -2.25 -1.98 -7.73
CA VAL A 140 -2.70 -1.34 -8.97
C VAL A 140 -2.06 -2.04 -10.16
N SER A 141 -0.73 -2.19 -10.14
CA SER A 141 0.02 -2.89 -11.19
C SER A 141 1.29 -3.52 -10.64
N CYS A 142 1.67 -4.65 -11.22
CA CYS A 142 2.87 -5.38 -10.91
C CYS A 142 3.40 -5.95 -12.23
N ALA A 143 4.33 -5.24 -12.86
CA ALA A 143 4.82 -5.61 -14.17
C ALA A 143 6.24 -5.05 -14.41
N PRO A 144 7.00 -5.62 -15.35
CA PRO A 144 8.23 -5.00 -15.82
C PRO A 144 7.91 -3.63 -16.42
N ASP A 145 8.78 -2.65 -16.21
CA ASP A 145 8.62 -1.34 -16.84
C ASP A 145 8.65 -1.53 -18.37
N PRO A 146 7.62 -1.07 -19.10
CA PRO A 146 7.60 -1.18 -20.56
C PRO A 146 8.76 -0.43 -21.25
N SER A 147 9.37 0.52 -20.56
CA SER A 147 10.46 1.39 -21.03
C SER A 147 11.84 0.78 -20.77
N SER A 148 11.96 -0.04 -19.72
CA SER A 148 13.18 -0.79 -19.38
C SER A 148 12.77 -2.17 -18.85
N PRO A 149 12.86 -3.24 -19.66
CA PRO A 149 12.41 -4.58 -19.25
C PRO A 149 13.27 -5.23 -18.15
N LEU A 150 14.36 -4.57 -17.75
CA LEU A 150 15.20 -4.94 -16.59
C LEU A 150 14.76 -4.19 -15.31
N ASP A 151 13.87 -3.21 -15.46
CA ASP A 151 13.33 -2.43 -14.36
C ASP A 151 11.96 -3.00 -14.02
N TYR A 152 11.69 -3.13 -12.73
CA TYR A 152 10.41 -3.63 -12.24
C TYR A 152 9.66 -2.51 -11.54
N ALA A 153 8.43 -2.25 -12.00
CA ALA A 153 7.58 -1.18 -11.47
C ALA A 153 6.38 -1.78 -10.73
N LEU A 154 6.31 -1.50 -9.44
CA LEU A 154 5.26 -1.97 -8.54
C LEU A 154 4.46 -0.79 -8.05
N ASN A 155 3.18 -0.76 -8.40
CA ASN A 155 2.29 0.32 -8.01
C ASN A 155 1.21 -0.21 -7.07
N PHE A 156 1.15 0.36 -5.88
CA PHE A 156 0.10 0.12 -4.92
C PHE A 156 -0.58 1.46 -4.59
N ALA A 157 -1.92 1.47 -4.57
CA ALA A 157 -2.68 2.66 -4.25
C ALA A 157 -4.05 2.34 -3.66
N GLY A 158 -4.61 3.31 -2.93
CA GLY A 158 -5.87 3.14 -2.19
C GLY A 158 -5.73 2.14 -1.05
N GLY A 159 -6.85 1.60 -0.56
CA GLY A 159 -6.86 0.70 0.59
C GLY A 159 -7.17 1.43 1.90
N ALA A 160 -6.64 0.93 3.01
CA ALA A 160 -6.81 1.56 4.33
C ALA A 160 -5.95 2.83 4.46
N GLY A 161 -4.82 2.86 3.76
CA GLY A 161 -3.82 3.91 3.88
C GLY A 161 -3.03 3.82 5.18
N VAL A 162 -1.87 4.46 5.22
CA VAL A 162 -1.00 4.46 6.41
C VAL A 162 -1.07 5.84 7.05
N ALA A 163 -1.68 5.91 8.23
CA ALA A 163 -1.83 7.17 8.96
C ALA A 163 -0.47 7.80 9.33
N PRO A 164 -0.40 9.12 9.56
CA PRO A 164 0.80 9.76 10.08
C PRO A 164 1.23 9.14 11.42
N GLY A 165 2.54 8.92 11.59
CA GLY A 165 3.15 8.30 12.76
C GLY A 165 3.07 6.77 12.80
N ASN A 166 2.50 6.14 11.77
CA ASN A 166 2.54 4.69 11.59
C ASN A 166 3.60 4.27 10.57
N ALA A 167 4.02 3.01 10.65
CA ALA A 167 4.96 2.43 9.70
C ALA A 167 4.24 1.59 8.63
N LEU A 168 4.87 1.50 7.48
CA LEU A 168 4.52 0.62 6.37
C LEU A 168 5.63 -0.41 6.18
N ILE A 169 5.27 -1.66 5.90
CA ILE A 169 6.26 -2.70 5.54
C ILE A 169 5.99 -3.18 4.13
N VAL A 170 6.94 -2.97 3.22
CA VAL A 170 6.97 -3.68 1.94
C VAL A 170 7.61 -5.04 2.20
N PHE A 171 6.82 -6.09 2.07
CA PHE A 171 7.25 -7.47 2.25
C PHE A 171 7.47 -8.14 0.90
N GLU A 172 8.61 -8.81 0.76
CA GLU A 172 8.98 -9.65 -0.37
C GLU A 172 9.13 -11.09 0.10
N GLN A 173 8.65 -12.02 -0.72
CA GLN A 173 8.76 -13.45 -0.50
C GLN A 173 8.94 -14.20 -1.82
N GLY A 174 9.81 -15.19 -1.83
CA GLY A 174 9.99 -16.13 -2.95
C GLY A 174 11.39 -16.06 -3.56
N GLU A 175 12.05 -14.90 -3.55
CA GLU A 175 13.39 -14.73 -4.12
C GLU A 175 14.40 -14.24 -3.08
N ASN A 176 15.66 -14.17 -3.50
CA ASN A 176 16.71 -13.66 -2.63
C ASN A 176 16.59 -12.13 -2.49
N PRO A 177 16.45 -11.58 -1.27
CA PRO A 177 16.32 -10.14 -1.07
C PRO A 177 17.56 -9.36 -1.54
N ASN A 178 18.72 -10.00 -1.65
CA ASN A 178 19.94 -9.39 -2.20
C ASN A 178 19.83 -9.07 -3.70
N ASP A 179 18.83 -9.60 -4.40
CA ASP A 179 18.56 -9.26 -5.80
C ASP A 179 17.77 -7.95 -5.91
N PHE A 180 17.19 -7.46 -4.80
CA PHE A 180 16.37 -6.24 -4.71
C PHE A 180 17.11 -5.10 -3.99
N GLN A 181 18.28 -4.76 -4.51
CA GLN A 181 19.13 -3.69 -3.97
C GLN A 181 19.17 -2.48 -4.91
N GLY A 182 19.20 -1.27 -4.34
CA GLY A 182 19.34 -0.04 -5.09
C GLY A 182 18.07 0.40 -5.83
N GLY A 183 16.89 0.05 -5.31
CA GLY A 183 15.61 0.50 -5.86
C GLY A 183 15.31 1.97 -5.53
N SER A 184 14.16 2.43 -5.99
CA SER A 184 13.55 3.74 -5.67
C SER A 184 12.10 3.55 -5.26
N ALA A 185 11.59 4.39 -4.37
CA ALA A 185 10.18 4.43 -4.00
C ALA A 185 9.65 5.85 -4.14
N THR A 186 8.55 6.03 -4.85
CA THR A 186 7.77 7.28 -4.89
C THR A 186 6.55 7.07 -4.01
N ILE A 187 6.39 7.89 -2.98
CA ILE A 187 5.26 7.77 -2.04
C ILE A 187 4.27 8.90 -2.29
N GLY A 188 3.03 8.52 -2.58
CA GLY A 188 1.91 9.45 -2.65
C GLY A 188 1.23 9.60 -1.29
N VAL A 189 0.91 10.84 -0.97
CA VAL A 189 0.15 11.20 0.22
C VAL A 189 -1.14 11.89 -0.20
N THR A 190 -2.21 11.62 0.53
CA THR A 190 -3.43 12.41 0.35
C THR A 190 -3.20 13.79 0.99
N PRO A 191 -3.19 14.90 0.22
CA PRO A 191 -3.09 16.23 0.81
C PRO A 191 -4.32 16.46 1.69
N GLU A 192 -4.13 16.99 2.90
CA GLU A 192 -5.27 17.48 3.67
C GLU A 192 -6.05 18.48 2.79
N PRO A 193 -7.39 18.39 2.72
CA PRO A 193 -8.16 19.36 1.96
C PRO A 193 -7.90 20.74 2.54
N ASP A 194 -7.42 21.65 1.70
CA ASP A 194 -6.99 22.99 2.08
C ASP A 194 -8.13 23.68 2.85
N SER A 195 -7.99 23.74 4.18
CA SER A 195 -9.05 24.18 5.09
C SER A 195 -9.39 25.66 4.85
N LEU A 196 -8.50 26.40 4.19
CA LEU A 196 -8.71 27.76 3.69
C LEU A 196 -9.72 27.79 2.54
N LEU A 197 -9.69 26.79 1.66
CA LEU A 197 -10.63 26.65 0.55
C LEU A 197 -12.02 26.22 1.07
N LEU A 198 -12.06 25.33 2.08
CA LEU A 198 -13.30 24.93 2.76
C LEU A 198 -13.90 26.07 3.60
N PHE A 199 -13.06 26.90 4.24
CA PHE A 199 -13.51 28.13 4.91
C PHE A 199 -14.02 29.17 3.91
N SER A 200 -13.32 29.37 2.78
CA SER A 200 -13.73 30.35 1.76
C SER A 200 -15.09 30.01 1.12
N THR A 201 -15.33 28.72 0.84
CA THR A 201 -16.60 28.24 0.29
C THR A 201 -17.73 28.29 1.33
N GLY A 202 -17.43 27.99 2.59
CA GLY A 202 -18.36 28.15 3.71
C GLY A 202 -18.79 29.60 3.94
N VAL A 203 -17.84 30.54 3.94
CA VAL A 203 -18.12 31.98 4.11
C VAL A 203 -18.90 32.55 2.93
N MET A 204 -18.62 32.09 1.71
CA MET A 204 -19.36 32.52 0.51
C MET A 204 -20.82 32.05 0.54
N MET A 205 -21.08 30.81 0.95
CA MET A 205 -22.44 30.26 1.13
C MET A 205 -23.21 30.97 2.26
N ALA A 206 -22.55 31.25 3.38
CA ALA A 206 -23.14 32.03 4.47
C ALA A 206 -23.49 33.46 4.04
N GLY A 207 -22.61 34.09 3.25
CA GLY A 207 -22.84 35.42 2.67
C GLY A 207 -24.04 35.47 1.71
N MET A 208 -24.21 34.45 0.87
CA MET A 208 -25.40 34.32 -0.01
C MET A 208 -26.70 34.08 0.79
N TYR A 209 -26.64 33.36 1.89
CA TYR A 209 -27.81 33.12 2.74
C TYR A 209 -28.25 34.39 3.50
N MET A 210 -27.27 35.17 3.99
CA MET A 210 -27.52 36.45 4.66
C MET A 210 -28.05 37.52 3.69
N SER A 211 -27.54 37.59 2.45
CA SER A 211 -28.00 38.56 1.44
C SER A 211 -29.44 38.31 0.99
N ARG A 212 -29.89 37.04 0.97
CA ARG A 212 -31.29 36.67 0.69
C ARG A 212 -32.27 37.18 1.75
N ARG A 213 -31.90 37.15 3.04
CA ARG A 213 -32.76 37.66 4.14
C ARG A 213 -32.94 39.19 4.10
N ILE A 214 -31.93 39.93 3.66
CA ILE A 214 -32.00 41.40 3.54
C ILE A 214 -32.95 41.81 2.40
N TRP A 215 -32.96 41.04 1.30
CA TRP A 215 -33.85 41.30 0.17
C TRP A 215 -35.33 40.99 0.47
N THR A 216 -35.61 39.93 1.22
CA THR A 216 -37.00 39.57 1.57
C THR A 216 -37.61 40.47 2.63
N THR A 217 -36.83 40.99 3.58
CA THR A 217 -37.31 41.97 4.57
C THR A 217 -37.60 43.34 3.98
N ARG A 218 -36.83 43.80 2.98
CA ARG A 218 -37.12 45.07 2.28
C ARG A 218 -38.41 45.05 1.47
N LYS A 219 -38.81 43.90 0.92
CA LYS A 219 -40.03 43.80 0.10
C LYS A 219 -41.31 43.90 0.95
N SER A 220 -41.28 43.39 2.20
CA SER A 220 -42.40 43.47 3.14
C SER A 220 -42.66 44.90 3.66
N ALA A 221 -41.63 45.74 3.77
CA ALA A 221 -41.76 47.11 4.25
C ALA A 221 -42.23 48.12 3.19
N GLY A 222 -42.34 47.72 1.92
CA GLY A 222 -42.73 48.59 0.80
C GLY A 222 -44.21 48.55 0.41
N GLU A 223 -45.00 47.66 1.01
CA GLU A 223 -46.40 47.38 0.61
C GLU A 223 -47.39 47.87 1.67
N THR A 224 -47.18 49.09 2.16
CA THR A 224 -48.18 49.88 2.89
C THR A 224 -48.15 51.32 2.38
N ARG A 225 -48.82 51.57 1.25
CA ARG A 225 -49.38 52.87 0.91
C ARG A 225 -50.50 52.73 -0.09
#